data_AF-A0A7J4KSM5-F1
#
_entry.id   AF-A0A7J4KSM5-F1
#
_cell.length_a   1.000
_cell.length_b   1.000
_cell.length_c   1.000
_cell.angle_alpha   90.00
_cell.angle_beta   90.00
_cell.angle_gamma   90.00
#
_symmetry.space_group_name_H-M   'P 1'
#
loop_
_entity.id
_entity.type
_entity.pdbx_description
1 polymer ?
#
loop_
_entity_poly.entity_id
_entity_poly.type
_entity_poly.pdbx_seq_one_letter_code
_entity_poly.pdbx_strand_id
1 'polypeptide(L)'
;MEKKKTAAKPNKAAWVLGIIIVAVLAVLALSYLQIIPITGNLFAPTNTTTSLTPDPTQFASRQAYFEEAFKPKRSEYKLFEQASTFLKKPVSEIPSFFSLKSEAEIFSSLPQIPEDFSETAYLLASGRYFSIGFLDEGYYKQPEFYPNFKEYGLRYWSSPDPKYWVTSGLGSYPAEQWDTLKRGEREEFNAVVFLYSGYGVQTFQGVTLMPNSESRQYFDITISPQSFLLEPTFPKFYKGWAERIEIKGKLKPNAPAGNYAIGINVETPPRELKEKWEFEHKNLYFDATSAIRPEGNQIQLNIQVD
;
A
#
# COMPACT_ATOMS: atom_id res chain seq x y z
N MET A 1 -55.04 -23.77 20.19
CA MET A 1 -54.89 -24.68 19.03
C MET A 1 -53.45 -24.61 18.56
N GLU A 2 -52.63 -25.56 18.99
CA GLU A 2 -51.18 -25.58 18.75
C GLU A 2 -50.92 -26.37 17.45
N LYS A 3 -50.49 -25.68 16.38
CA LYS A 3 -50.16 -26.31 15.09
C LYS A 3 -48.77 -26.97 15.19
N LYS A 4 -48.72 -28.28 15.42
CA LYS A 4 -47.51 -29.10 15.24
C LYS A 4 -47.04 -28.99 13.79
N LYS A 5 -45.92 -28.29 13.55
CA LYS A 5 -45.18 -28.32 12.29
C LYS A 5 -44.47 -29.67 12.17
N THR A 6 -44.93 -30.50 11.25
CA THR A 6 -44.23 -31.71 10.81
C THR A 6 -43.01 -31.32 9.98
N ALA A 7 -41.83 -31.66 10.47
CA ALA A 7 -40.57 -31.48 9.75
C ALA A 7 -40.54 -32.39 8.52
N ALA A 8 -40.33 -31.81 7.34
CA ALA A 8 -40.22 -32.56 6.10
C ALA A 8 -38.94 -33.41 6.12
N LYS A 9 -39.09 -34.71 5.83
CA LYS A 9 -37.95 -35.63 5.72
C LYS A 9 -37.06 -35.19 4.55
N PRO A 10 -35.73 -35.05 4.76
CA PRO A 10 -34.81 -34.63 3.71
C PRO A 10 -34.79 -35.66 2.57
N ASN A 11 -34.90 -35.16 1.34
CA ASN A 11 -34.88 -35.97 0.13
C ASN A 11 -33.46 -36.50 -0.10
N LYS A 12 -33.24 -37.79 0.18
CA LYS A 12 -31.95 -38.47 0.06
C LYS A 12 -31.34 -38.35 -1.35
N ALA A 13 -32.17 -38.22 -2.39
CA ALA A 13 -31.69 -38.08 -3.76
C ALA A 13 -30.95 -36.76 -4.00
N ALA A 14 -31.39 -35.66 -3.37
CA ALA A 14 -30.74 -34.36 -3.49
C ALA A 14 -29.34 -34.34 -2.83
N TRP A 15 -29.19 -35.08 -1.73
CA TRP A 15 -27.92 -35.20 -1.03
C TRP A 15 -26.86 -35.97 -1.83
N VAL A 16 -27.26 -37.07 -2.48
CA VAL A 16 -26.34 -37.86 -3.33
C VAL A 16 -25.89 -37.05 -4.54
N LEU A 17 -26.79 -36.28 -5.16
CA LEU A 17 -26.43 -35.45 -6.32
C LEU A 17 -25.42 -34.35 -5.94
N GLY A 18 -25.58 -33.74 -4.77
CA GLY A 18 -24.66 -32.72 -4.26
C GLY A 18 -23.23 -33.25 -4.06
N ILE A 19 -23.09 -34.47 -3.53
CA ILE A 19 -21.77 -35.10 -3.30
C ILE A 19 -21.07 -35.39 -4.64
N ILE A 20 -21.80 -35.87 -5.65
CA ILE A 20 -21.23 -36.19 -6.97
C ILE A 20 -20.71 -34.91 -7.66
N ILE A 21 -21.46 -33.81 -7.57
CA ILE A 21 -21.05 -32.52 -8.18
C ILE A 21 -19.75 -32.01 -7.53
N VAL A 22 -19.63 -32.07 -6.21
CA VAL A 22 -18.41 -31.63 -5.51
C VAL A 22 -17.20 -32.49 -5.89
N ALA A 23 -17.38 -33.81 -6.03
CA ALA A 23 -16.29 -34.71 -6.43
C ALA A 23 -15.80 -34.44 -7.87
N VAL A 24 -16.71 -34.17 -8.81
CA VAL A 24 -16.35 -33.85 -10.21
C VAL A 24 -15.61 -32.52 -10.30
N LEU A 25 -16.03 -31.51 -9.54
CA LEU A 25 -15.35 -30.20 -9.51
C LEU A 25 -13.94 -30.30 -8.91
N ALA A 26 -13.73 -31.14 -7.89
CA ALA A 26 -12.41 -31.36 -7.30
C ALA A 26 -11.43 -32.03 -8.28
N VAL A 27 -11.90 -33.00 -9.07
CA VAL A 27 -11.06 -33.68 -10.08
C VAL A 27 -10.69 -32.73 -11.22
N LEU A 28 -11.61 -31.86 -11.66
CA LEU A 28 -11.34 -30.86 -12.68
C LEU A 28 -10.32 -29.81 -12.22
N ALA A 29 -10.40 -29.36 -10.96
CA ALA A 29 -9.44 -28.42 -10.38
C ALA A 29 -8.01 -29.00 -10.31
N LEU A 30 -7.88 -30.29 -9.98
CA LEU A 30 -6.58 -30.98 -9.95
C LEU A 30 -5.97 -31.17 -11.34
N SER A 31 -6.78 -31.36 -12.38
CA SER A 31 -6.30 -31.50 -13.75
C SER A 31 -5.76 -30.21 -14.37
N TYR A 32 -6.11 -29.05 -13.82
CA TYR A 32 -5.67 -27.73 -14.33
C TYR A 32 -4.28 -27.30 -13.83
N LEU A 33 -3.72 -27.99 -12.83
CA LEU A 33 -2.47 -27.60 -12.15
C LEU A 33 -1.18 -28.21 -12.74
N GLN A 34 -1.24 -28.97 -13.83
CA GLN A 34 -0.08 -29.75 -14.33
C GLN A 34 0.57 -29.26 -15.64
N ILE A 35 0.36 -28.03 -16.10
CA ILE A 35 1.03 -27.55 -17.32
C ILE A 35 1.63 -26.16 -17.14
N ILE A 36 2.82 -26.09 -16.54
CA ILE A 36 3.77 -24.99 -16.75
C ILE A 36 5.14 -25.62 -17.05
N PRO A 37 5.63 -25.58 -18.30
CA PRO A 37 7.00 -25.99 -18.60
C PRO A 37 7.99 -24.95 -18.06
N ILE A 38 8.78 -25.36 -17.08
CA ILE A 38 9.92 -24.59 -16.56
C ILE A 38 11.09 -24.79 -17.52
N THR A 39 11.27 -23.87 -18.48
CA THR A 39 12.52 -23.78 -19.26
C THR A 39 13.55 -23.01 -18.46
N GLY A 40 14.31 -23.72 -17.63
CA GLY A 40 15.46 -23.17 -16.91
C GLY A 40 16.71 -23.18 -17.78
N ASN A 41 17.16 -22.00 -18.22
CA ASN A 41 18.53 -21.82 -18.71
C ASN A 41 19.46 -21.68 -17.50
N LEU A 42 20.23 -22.75 -17.23
CA LEU A 42 21.32 -22.77 -16.26
C LEU A 42 22.51 -21.98 -16.83
N PHE A 43 22.65 -20.72 -16.43
CA PHE A 43 23.89 -19.98 -16.58
C PHE A 43 24.83 -20.34 -15.42
N ALA A 44 25.98 -20.93 -15.75
CA ALA A 44 27.04 -21.19 -14.79
C ALA A 44 27.67 -19.86 -14.31
N PRO A 45 27.88 -19.64 -13.00
CA PRO A 45 28.59 -18.47 -12.52
C PRO A 45 30.08 -18.58 -12.84
N THR A 46 30.57 -17.76 -13.76
CA THR A 46 32.00 -17.55 -13.96
C THR A 46 32.53 -16.68 -12.82
N ASN A 47 33.23 -17.32 -11.87
CA ASN A 47 33.99 -16.67 -10.80
C ASN A 47 35.13 -15.84 -11.40
N THR A 48 34.84 -14.60 -11.74
CA THR A 48 35.85 -13.61 -12.08
C THR A 48 36.06 -12.75 -10.85
N THR A 49 37.14 -13.03 -10.12
CA THR A 49 37.56 -12.27 -8.93
C THR A 49 38.12 -10.93 -9.39
N THR A 50 37.25 -10.00 -9.77
CA THR A 50 37.62 -8.59 -10.02
C THR A 50 37.79 -7.87 -8.69
N SER A 51 38.92 -7.19 -8.53
CA SER A 51 39.31 -6.44 -7.33
C SER A 51 38.19 -5.52 -6.85
N LEU A 52 37.79 -5.69 -5.58
CA LEU A 52 36.73 -4.96 -4.88
C LEU A 52 37.17 -3.54 -4.44
N THR A 53 37.82 -2.79 -5.31
CA THR A 53 37.90 -1.33 -5.16
C THR A 53 36.90 -0.75 -6.13
N PRO A 54 35.70 -0.34 -5.65
CA PRO A 54 34.70 0.31 -6.48
C PRO A 54 35.33 1.49 -7.22
N ASP A 55 35.27 1.49 -8.54
CA ASP A 55 35.73 2.62 -9.34
C ASP A 55 34.82 3.84 -9.02
N PRO A 56 35.38 4.94 -8.47
CA PRO A 56 34.60 6.13 -8.14
C PRO A 56 33.86 6.72 -9.35
N THR A 57 34.32 6.46 -10.59
CA THR A 57 33.63 6.91 -11.80
C THR A 57 32.32 6.14 -12.07
N GLN A 58 32.18 4.90 -11.57
CA GLN A 58 30.92 4.17 -11.64
C GLN A 58 29.84 4.79 -10.76
N PHE A 59 30.21 5.44 -9.66
CA PHE A 59 29.26 6.19 -8.83
C PHE A 59 28.83 7.48 -9.53
N ALA A 60 29.74 8.22 -10.14
CA ALA A 60 29.41 9.42 -10.91
C ALA A 60 28.50 9.11 -12.12
N SER A 61 28.77 8.03 -12.86
CA SER A 61 27.93 7.61 -13.99
C SER A 61 26.56 7.08 -13.55
N ARG A 62 26.51 6.40 -12.39
CA ARG A 62 25.25 5.95 -11.80
C ARG A 62 24.43 7.13 -11.30
N GLN A 63 25.05 8.07 -10.59
CA GLN A 63 24.39 9.25 -10.09
C GLN A 63 23.81 10.09 -11.22
N ALA A 64 24.56 10.34 -12.30
CA ALA A 64 24.02 11.03 -13.49
C ALA A 64 22.86 10.27 -14.16
N TYR A 65 22.98 8.95 -14.31
CA TYR A 65 21.90 8.11 -14.82
C TYR A 65 20.64 8.13 -13.93
N PHE A 66 20.81 8.14 -12.60
CA PHE A 66 19.71 8.18 -11.64
C PHE A 66 19.10 9.57 -11.50
N GLU A 67 19.92 10.63 -11.55
CA GLU A 67 19.45 12.00 -11.68
C GLU A 67 18.65 12.21 -12.98
N GLU A 68 18.96 11.46 -14.04
CA GLU A 68 18.18 11.52 -15.27
C GLU A 68 16.90 10.66 -15.21
N ALA A 69 16.98 9.44 -14.67
CA ALA A 69 15.86 8.49 -14.65
C ALA A 69 14.83 8.74 -13.53
N PHE A 70 15.28 9.29 -12.39
CA PHE A 70 14.47 9.40 -11.18
C PHE A 70 14.25 10.82 -10.67
N LYS A 71 14.95 11.85 -11.19
CA LYS A 71 14.61 13.22 -10.85
C LYS A 71 13.17 13.49 -11.28
N PRO A 72 12.25 13.74 -10.33
CA PRO A 72 10.86 14.02 -10.68
C PRO A 72 10.82 15.38 -11.34
N LYS A 73 10.99 15.41 -12.67
CA LYS A 73 10.77 16.59 -13.46
C LYS A 73 9.29 16.67 -13.72
N ARG A 74 8.54 17.15 -12.72
CA ARG A 74 7.09 17.39 -12.81
C ARG A 74 6.73 18.10 -14.11
N SER A 75 7.51 19.13 -14.48
CA SER A 75 7.39 19.84 -15.77
C SER A 75 7.43 18.96 -17.03
N GLU A 76 7.93 17.73 -16.99
CA GLU A 76 7.95 16.78 -18.11
C GLU A 76 6.67 15.94 -18.22
N TYR A 77 5.83 15.90 -17.18
CA TYR A 77 4.58 15.13 -17.19
C TYR A 77 3.59 15.66 -18.22
N LYS A 78 3.60 16.97 -18.49
CA LYS A 78 2.74 17.61 -19.51
C LYS A 78 1.27 17.20 -19.35
N LEU A 79 0.79 17.19 -18.11
CA LEU A 79 -0.51 16.62 -17.73
C LEU A 79 -1.67 17.28 -18.48
N PHE A 80 -1.58 18.59 -18.70
CA PHE A 80 -2.64 19.37 -19.35
C PHE A 80 -2.67 19.15 -20.86
N GLU A 81 -1.53 19.00 -21.52
CA GLU A 81 -1.43 18.64 -22.92
C GLU A 81 -1.97 17.23 -23.16
N GLN A 82 -1.64 16.29 -22.27
CA GLN A 82 -2.18 14.93 -22.29
C GLN A 82 -3.70 14.93 -22.08
N ALA A 83 -4.20 15.68 -21.09
CA ALA A 83 -5.63 15.83 -20.84
C ALA A 83 -6.39 16.50 -21.99
N SER A 84 -5.81 17.55 -22.59
CA SER A 84 -6.34 18.24 -23.78
C SER A 84 -6.51 17.26 -24.94
N THR A 85 -5.47 16.45 -25.18
CA THR A 85 -5.47 15.40 -26.21
C THR A 85 -6.57 14.37 -25.92
N PHE A 86 -6.69 13.90 -24.67
CA PHE A 86 -7.70 12.93 -24.26
C PHE A 86 -9.14 13.46 -24.43
N LEU A 87 -9.40 14.70 -23.97
CA LEU A 87 -10.72 15.33 -24.05
C LEU A 87 -11.10 15.83 -25.44
N LYS A 88 -10.15 15.91 -26.37
CA LYS A 88 -10.31 16.56 -27.68
C LYS A 88 -10.76 18.01 -27.55
N LYS A 89 -10.20 18.73 -26.57
CA LYS A 89 -10.47 20.14 -26.28
C LYS A 89 -9.16 20.89 -26.10
N PRO A 90 -9.04 22.16 -26.53
CA PRO A 90 -7.83 22.94 -26.27
C PRO A 90 -7.62 23.11 -24.75
N VAL A 91 -6.37 23.27 -24.31
CA VAL A 91 -6.01 23.45 -22.89
C VAL A 91 -6.79 24.60 -22.24
N SER A 92 -7.07 25.67 -23.00
CA SER A 92 -7.86 26.82 -22.54
C SER A 92 -9.33 26.52 -22.23
N GLU A 93 -9.87 25.40 -22.73
CA GLU A 93 -11.25 24.97 -22.53
C GLU A 93 -11.38 23.76 -21.59
N ILE A 94 -10.27 23.29 -21.00
CA ILE A 94 -10.33 22.23 -19.99
C ILE A 94 -11.08 22.77 -18.77
N PRO A 95 -12.10 22.05 -18.26
CA PRO A 95 -12.88 22.54 -17.13
C PRO A 95 -12.01 22.81 -15.91
N SER A 96 -12.25 23.91 -15.20
CA SER A 96 -11.47 24.29 -14.01
C SER A 96 -11.53 23.28 -12.86
N PHE A 97 -12.56 22.41 -12.85
CA PHE A 97 -12.73 21.34 -11.87
C PHE A 97 -11.93 20.06 -12.18
N PHE A 98 -11.20 19.98 -13.29
CA PHE A 98 -10.22 18.92 -13.57
C PHE A 98 -8.96 18.98 -12.70
N SER A 99 -9.16 19.46 -11.47
CA SER A 99 -8.14 19.82 -10.53
C SER A 99 -7.21 20.90 -11.04
N LEU A 100 -7.67 22.14 -10.91
CA LEU A 100 -6.82 23.30 -10.74
C LEU A 100 -6.11 23.76 -12.03
N LYS A 101 -5.67 25.03 -12.11
CA LYS A 101 -5.31 25.68 -13.38
C LYS A 101 -3.98 25.20 -13.97
N SER A 102 -3.18 24.48 -13.18
CA SER A 102 -1.81 24.09 -13.55
C SER A 102 -1.30 22.89 -12.76
N GLU A 103 -0.26 22.25 -13.28
CA GLU A 103 0.45 21.17 -12.62
C GLU A 103 1.07 21.60 -11.28
N ALA A 104 1.59 22.83 -11.20
CA ALA A 104 2.11 23.39 -9.95
C ALA A 104 1.05 23.40 -8.83
N GLU A 105 -0.23 23.52 -9.20
CA GLU A 105 -1.33 23.54 -8.24
C GLU A 105 -1.64 22.14 -7.67
N ILE A 106 -1.52 21.08 -8.49
CA ILE A 106 -1.71 19.67 -8.09
C ILE A 106 -0.75 19.29 -6.95
N PHE A 107 0.48 19.80 -7.02
CA PHE A 107 1.54 19.49 -6.05
C PHE A 107 1.80 20.63 -5.05
N SER A 108 1.03 21.71 -5.09
CA SER A 108 1.28 22.96 -4.33
C SER A 108 1.34 22.80 -2.82
N SER A 109 0.71 21.76 -2.28
CA SER A 109 0.62 21.53 -0.83
C SER A 109 1.62 20.47 -0.35
N LEU A 110 2.45 19.94 -1.24
CA LEU A 110 3.49 18.99 -0.90
C LEU A 110 4.74 19.71 -0.38
N PRO A 111 5.50 19.09 0.54
CA PRO A 111 6.79 19.62 0.96
C PRO A 111 7.77 19.68 -0.23
N GLN A 112 8.84 20.46 -0.07
CA GLN A 112 9.91 20.51 -1.04
C GLN A 112 10.53 19.12 -1.20
N ILE A 113 10.82 18.73 -2.44
CA ILE A 113 11.46 17.46 -2.74
C ILE A 113 12.93 17.53 -2.27
N PRO A 114 13.39 16.59 -1.45
CA PRO A 114 14.79 16.49 -1.05
C PRO A 114 15.74 16.36 -2.26
N GLU A 115 16.96 16.88 -2.15
CA GLU A 115 17.94 16.84 -3.25
C GLU A 115 18.33 15.40 -3.63
N ASP A 116 18.43 14.52 -2.63
CA ASP A 116 18.76 13.10 -2.71
C ASP A 116 17.53 12.19 -2.90
N PHE A 117 16.34 12.77 -3.13
CA PHE A 117 15.08 12.03 -3.25
C PHE A 117 15.16 10.85 -4.24
N SER A 118 15.78 11.09 -5.39
CA SER A 118 15.88 10.12 -6.50
C SER A 118 16.72 8.91 -6.11
N GLU A 119 17.83 9.13 -5.42
CA GLU A 119 18.73 8.08 -4.97
C GLU A 119 18.07 7.25 -3.87
N THR A 120 17.49 7.90 -2.87
CA THR A 120 16.81 7.24 -1.75
C THR A 120 15.60 6.43 -2.23
N ALA A 121 14.76 6.98 -3.11
CA ALA A 121 13.61 6.28 -3.68
C ALA A 121 14.05 5.03 -4.46
N TYR A 122 15.15 5.12 -5.22
CA TYR A 122 15.72 3.98 -5.93
C TYR A 122 16.27 2.91 -4.97
N LEU A 123 17.07 3.31 -3.97
CA LEU A 123 17.62 2.36 -3.01
C LEU A 123 16.51 1.64 -2.25
N LEU A 124 15.41 2.33 -1.93
CA LEU A 124 14.25 1.70 -1.32
C LEU A 124 13.52 0.75 -2.27
N ALA A 125 13.20 1.19 -3.50
CA ALA A 125 12.52 0.37 -4.50
C ALA A 125 13.34 -0.87 -4.92
N SER A 126 14.67 -0.79 -4.83
CA SER A 126 15.57 -1.91 -5.10
C SER A 126 15.82 -2.82 -3.89
N GLY A 127 15.19 -2.54 -2.74
CA GLY A 127 15.38 -3.31 -1.51
C GLY A 127 16.79 -3.18 -0.90
N ARG A 128 17.49 -2.08 -1.20
CA ARG A 128 18.86 -1.77 -0.71
C ARG A 128 18.88 -0.74 0.41
N TYR A 129 17.72 -0.13 0.71
CA TYR A 129 17.55 0.81 1.81
C TYR A 129 16.57 0.23 2.84
N PHE A 130 17.07 -0.06 4.04
CA PHE A 130 16.27 -0.67 5.12
C PHE A 130 15.90 0.32 6.23
N SER A 131 16.45 1.54 6.18
CA SER A 131 16.33 2.52 7.26
C SER A 131 15.23 3.56 6.96
N ILE A 132 14.06 3.09 6.54
CA ILE A 132 12.89 3.93 6.18
C ILE A 132 12.40 4.80 7.33
N GLY A 133 12.71 4.44 8.58
CA GLY A 133 12.34 5.22 9.75
C GLY A 133 12.97 6.61 9.84
N PHE A 134 14.05 6.89 9.09
CA PHE A 134 14.71 8.20 9.06
C PHE A 134 14.20 9.14 7.95
N LEU A 135 13.28 8.67 7.11
CA LEU A 135 12.74 9.50 6.02
C LEU A 135 11.74 10.50 6.59
N ASP A 136 11.98 11.77 6.30
CA ASP A 136 11.09 12.87 6.69
C ASP A 136 9.90 13.04 5.73
N GLU A 137 9.03 14.01 6.03
CA GLU A 137 7.84 14.29 5.22
C GLU A 137 8.17 14.69 3.77
N GLY A 138 9.35 15.24 3.51
CA GLY A 138 9.86 15.58 2.19
C GLY A 138 9.91 14.38 1.25
N TYR A 139 10.05 13.17 1.80
CA TYR A 139 10.06 11.91 1.05
C TYR A 139 8.68 11.30 0.90
N TYR A 140 8.09 10.84 2.01
CA TYR A 140 6.89 10.01 1.95
C TYR A 140 5.63 10.80 1.60
N LYS A 141 5.67 12.14 1.58
CA LYS A 141 4.57 12.94 1.03
C LYS A 141 4.70 13.15 -0.47
N GLN A 142 5.78 12.73 -1.14
CA GLN A 142 5.85 12.80 -2.60
C GLN A 142 5.16 11.59 -3.20
N PRO A 143 4.19 11.76 -4.10
CA PRO A 143 3.56 10.62 -4.75
C PRO A 143 4.56 9.81 -5.59
N GLU A 144 5.62 10.45 -6.09
CA GLU A 144 6.74 9.79 -6.78
C GLU A 144 7.50 8.77 -5.93
N PHE A 145 7.33 8.80 -4.60
CA PHE A 145 7.96 7.86 -3.68
C PHE A 145 7.29 6.47 -3.72
N TYR A 146 6.04 6.40 -4.16
CA TYR A 146 5.22 5.20 -4.10
C TYR A 146 5.25 4.41 -5.42
N PRO A 147 5.20 3.07 -5.34
CA PRO A 147 5.14 2.23 -6.53
C PRO A 147 4.00 2.63 -7.47
N ASN A 148 4.28 2.49 -8.77
CA ASN A 148 3.32 2.70 -9.85
C ASN A 148 2.70 4.10 -9.95
N PHE A 149 3.19 5.12 -9.22
CA PHE A 149 2.67 6.48 -9.37
C PHE A 149 2.79 7.00 -10.82
N LYS A 150 3.95 6.81 -11.45
CA LYS A 150 4.16 7.23 -12.85
C LYS A 150 3.24 6.50 -13.82
N GLU A 151 2.96 5.22 -13.60
CA GLU A 151 2.14 4.38 -14.50
C GLU A 151 0.64 4.59 -14.28
N TYR A 152 0.19 4.61 -13.02
CA TYR A 152 -1.24 4.64 -12.67
C TYR A 152 -1.69 5.91 -11.96
N GLY A 153 -0.80 6.61 -11.24
CA GLY A 153 -1.14 7.84 -10.55
C GLY A 153 -1.33 9.02 -11.50
N LEU A 154 -0.45 9.22 -12.47
CA LEU A 154 -0.55 10.36 -13.40
C LEU A 154 -1.86 10.35 -14.22
N ARG A 155 -2.42 9.17 -14.51
CA ARG A 155 -3.64 9.03 -15.34
C ARG A 155 -4.86 9.77 -14.78
N TYR A 156 -4.92 9.99 -13.47
CA TYR A 156 -6.05 10.70 -12.84
C TYR A 156 -6.12 12.16 -13.27
N TRP A 157 -4.98 12.73 -13.69
CA TRP A 157 -4.87 14.10 -14.20
C TRP A 157 -4.60 14.15 -15.71
N SER A 158 -3.91 13.16 -16.29
CA SER A 158 -3.60 13.14 -17.73
C SER A 158 -4.64 12.45 -18.61
N SER A 159 -5.42 11.52 -18.06
CA SER A 159 -6.61 10.92 -18.70
C SER A 159 -7.84 11.06 -17.79
N PRO A 160 -8.16 12.30 -17.42
CA PRO A 160 -9.18 12.64 -16.44
C PRO A 160 -10.57 12.25 -16.94
N ASP A 161 -11.10 11.19 -16.35
CA ASP A 161 -12.44 10.68 -16.56
C ASP A 161 -13.06 10.52 -15.16
N PRO A 162 -14.21 11.16 -14.87
CA PRO A 162 -14.84 11.09 -13.56
C PRO A 162 -15.09 9.66 -13.07
N LYS A 163 -15.18 8.68 -13.98
CA LYS A 163 -15.30 7.25 -13.61
C LYS A 163 -14.07 6.70 -12.86
N TYR A 164 -12.92 7.34 -13.00
CA TYR A 164 -11.70 6.92 -12.31
C TYR A 164 -11.57 7.57 -10.94
N TRP A 165 -12.26 8.67 -10.67
CA TRP A 165 -12.24 9.29 -9.35
C TRP A 165 -13.02 8.43 -8.37
N VAL A 166 -12.43 8.18 -7.21
CA VAL A 166 -12.97 7.23 -6.24
C VAL A 166 -13.30 7.93 -4.94
N THR A 167 -14.36 7.47 -4.29
CA THR A 167 -14.81 7.95 -2.98
C THR A 167 -13.96 7.42 -1.84
N SER A 168 -13.11 6.43 -2.09
CA SER A 168 -12.22 5.85 -1.10
C SER A 168 -11.10 5.09 -1.79
N GLY A 169 -9.99 4.93 -1.08
CA GLY A 169 -8.81 4.25 -1.57
C GLY A 169 -7.68 4.43 -0.57
N LEU A 170 -7.08 3.32 -0.16
CA LEU A 170 -6.01 3.28 0.84
C LEU A 170 -4.84 2.47 0.29
N GLY A 171 -3.63 2.96 0.51
CA GLY A 171 -2.40 2.24 0.25
C GLY A 171 -1.49 2.25 1.47
N SER A 172 -0.56 1.29 1.51
CA SER A 172 0.51 1.19 2.50
C SER A 172 1.83 0.95 1.79
N TYR A 173 2.93 1.50 2.32
CA TYR A 173 4.26 1.26 1.78
C TYR A 173 5.36 1.40 2.85
N PRO A 174 6.28 0.42 3.00
CA PRO A 174 6.13 -0.95 2.51
C PRO A 174 4.96 -1.64 3.21
N ALA A 175 4.22 -2.47 2.47
CA ALA A 175 3.12 -3.26 3.03
C ALA A 175 3.62 -4.50 3.81
N GLU A 176 4.85 -4.95 3.53
CA GLU A 176 5.46 -6.13 4.14
C GLU A 176 6.90 -5.84 4.57
N GLN A 177 7.28 -6.28 5.77
CA GLN A 177 8.64 -6.14 6.33
C GLN A 177 9.06 -7.41 7.05
N TRP A 178 10.38 -7.61 7.21
CA TRP A 178 10.98 -8.76 7.88
C TRP A 178 11.93 -8.31 8.98
N ASP A 179 11.93 -9.03 10.10
CA ASP A 179 12.86 -8.80 11.20
C ASP A 179 13.18 -10.11 11.95
N THR A 180 14.27 -10.11 12.70
CA THR A 180 14.70 -11.23 13.55
C THR A 180 14.92 -10.75 14.98
N LEU A 181 14.27 -11.42 15.91
CA LEU A 181 14.41 -11.25 17.35
C LEU A 181 15.11 -12.46 17.94
N LYS A 182 15.88 -12.21 19.00
CA LYS A 182 16.60 -13.26 19.71
C LYS A 182 16.45 -13.08 21.21
N ARG A 183 15.98 -14.12 21.90
CA ARG A 183 15.69 -14.07 23.34
C ARG A 183 16.94 -13.69 24.14
N GLY A 184 16.77 -12.76 25.08
CA GLY A 184 17.86 -12.24 25.92
C GLY A 184 18.86 -11.30 25.23
N GLU A 185 18.77 -11.10 23.91
CA GLU A 185 19.66 -10.19 23.15
C GLU A 185 18.88 -9.02 22.54
N ARG A 186 17.84 -9.33 21.75
CA ARG A 186 16.99 -8.35 21.08
C ARG A 186 15.56 -8.87 21.05
N GLU A 187 14.73 -8.36 21.95
CA GLU A 187 13.35 -8.78 22.13
C GLU A 187 12.33 -7.75 21.61
N GLU A 188 12.81 -6.69 20.95
CA GLU A 188 11.99 -5.58 20.48
C GLU A 188 12.26 -5.31 19.00
N PHE A 189 11.19 -5.07 18.24
CA PHE A 189 11.23 -4.61 16.85
C PHE A 189 10.63 -3.21 16.73
N ASN A 190 11.08 -2.47 15.71
CA ASN A 190 10.51 -1.20 15.30
C ASN A 190 10.35 -1.18 13.78
N ALA A 191 9.11 -1.15 13.31
CA ALA A 191 8.78 -1.07 11.91
C ALA A 191 8.14 0.29 11.59
N VAL A 192 8.41 0.80 10.39
CA VAL A 192 7.80 2.05 9.90
C VAL A 192 7.05 1.78 8.62
N VAL A 193 5.84 2.31 8.49
CA VAL A 193 5.00 2.19 7.29
C VAL A 193 4.42 3.55 6.95
N PHE A 194 4.34 3.87 5.67
CA PHE A 194 3.62 5.04 5.17
C PHE A 194 2.23 4.61 4.70
N LEU A 195 1.18 5.08 5.37
CA LEU A 195 -0.21 4.86 4.95
C LEU A 195 -0.69 6.08 4.16
N TYR A 196 -1.41 5.88 3.06
CA TYR A 196 -1.77 7.00 2.20
C TYR A 196 -3.12 6.82 1.51
N SER A 197 -3.79 7.93 1.23
CA SER A 197 -4.95 7.99 0.34
C SER A 197 -4.50 7.62 -1.07
N GLY A 198 -5.21 6.67 -1.68
CA GLY A 198 -4.96 6.27 -3.06
C GLY A 198 -5.07 7.45 -4.04
N TYR A 199 -4.46 7.33 -5.21
CA TYR A 199 -4.53 8.39 -6.23
C TYR A 199 -5.98 8.59 -6.71
N GLY A 200 -6.41 9.85 -6.88
CA GLY A 200 -7.77 10.16 -7.33
C GLY A 200 -8.85 10.12 -6.26
N VAL A 201 -8.49 9.94 -4.99
CA VAL A 201 -9.44 9.92 -3.87
C VAL A 201 -9.92 11.33 -3.57
N GLN A 202 -11.25 11.53 -3.54
CA GLN A 202 -11.88 12.86 -3.40
C GLN A 202 -12.30 13.22 -1.97
N THR A 203 -12.05 12.33 -1.03
CA THR A 203 -12.70 12.32 0.30
C THR A 203 -11.66 12.12 1.40
N PHE A 204 -12.00 12.56 2.61
CA PHE A 204 -11.23 12.31 3.81
C PHE A 204 -11.46 10.88 4.29
N GLN A 205 -10.39 10.19 4.69
CA GLN A 205 -10.43 8.79 5.11
C GLN A 205 -10.05 8.66 6.58
N GLY A 206 -11.01 8.31 7.43
CA GLY A 206 -10.74 8.00 8.83
C GLY A 206 -10.12 6.61 8.95
N VAL A 207 -8.97 6.52 9.62
CA VAL A 207 -8.20 5.27 9.77
C VAL A 207 -7.92 5.02 11.24
N THR A 208 -8.14 3.78 11.69
CA THR A 208 -7.57 3.25 12.92
C THR A 208 -6.85 1.95 12.66
N LEU A 209 -5.66 1.79 13.22
CA LEU A 209 -4.84 0.60 13.06
C LEU A 209 -4.87 -0.27 14.32
N MET A 210 -5.04 -1.56 14.13
CA MET A 210 -5.13 -2.55 15.21
C MET A 210 -4.34 -3.80 14.87
N PRO A 211 -3.47 -4.30 15.76
CA PRO A 211 -2.88 -5.62 15.57
C PRO A 211 -3.96 -6.70 15.68
N ASN A 212 -3.85 -7.74 14.85
CA ASN A 212 -4.77 -8.88 14.90
C ASN A 212 -4.67 -9.61 16.26
N SER A 213 -5.66 -10.45 16.59
CA SER A 213 -5.73 -11.14 17.88
C SER A 213 -4.56 -12.08 18.13
N GLU A 214 -4.12 -12.80 17.10
CA GLU A 214 -3.00 -13.73 17.15
C GLU A 214 -1.67 -13.03 17.49
N SER A 215 -1.40 -11.89 16.86
CA SER A 215 -0.21 -11.08 17.11
C SER A 215 -0.11 -10.65 18.58
N ARG A 216 -1.24 -10.28 19.19
CA ARG A 216 -1.31 -9.84 20.59
C ARG A 216 -1.08 -10.96 21.61
N GLN A 217 -1.18 -12.22 21.20
CA GLN A 217 -0.90 -13.36 22.09
C GLN A 217 0.58 -13.43 22.46
N TYR A 218 1.46 -13.06 21.52
CA TYR A 218 2.91 -13.26 21.61
C TYR A 218 3.71 -11.96 21.66
N PHE A 219 3.10 -10.84 21.28
CA PHE A 219 3.75 -9.53 21.26
C PHE A 219 2.91 -8.47 21.96
N ASP A 220 3.58 -7.56 22.68
CA ASP A 220 3.01 -6.29 23.13
C ASP A 220 3.28 -5.24 22.04
N ILE A 221 2.24 -4.89 21.28
CA ILE A 221 2.35 -4.04 20.09
C ILE A 221 1.75 -2.67 20.38
N THR A 222 2.50 -1.63 20.01
CA THR A 222 2.06 -0.23 20.05
C THR A 222 2.19 0.38 18.65
N ILE A 223 1.20 1.20 18.26
CA ILE A 223 1.12 1.82 16.93
C ILE A 223 0.96 3.32 17.14
N SER A 224 1.77 4.13 16.44
CA SER A 224 1.74 5.58 16.54
C SER A 224 1.87 6.28 15.18
N PRO A 225 0.92 7.15 14.79
CA PRO A 225 -0.40 7.33 15.41
C PRO A 225 -1.28 6.08 15.22
N GLN A 226 -2.13 5.77 16.21
CA GLN A 226 -3.08 4.65 16.10
C GLN A 226 -4.32 5.02 15.27
N SER A 227 -4.81 6.25 15.43
CA SER A 227 -5.98 6.77 14.71
C SER A 227 -5.66 8.13 14.10
N PHE A 228 -6.00 8.33 12.84
CA PHE A 228 -5.67 9.54 12.08
C PHE A 228 -6.60 9.71 10.89
N LEU A 229 -6.56 10.89 10.27
CA LEU A 229 -7.36 11.24 9.11
C LEU A 229 -6.42 11.45 7.92
N LEU A 230 -6.65 10.71 6.84
CA LEU A 230 -5.97 10.96 5.58
C LEU A 230 -6.78 11.93 4.73
N GLU A 231 -6.10 12.92 4.17
CA GLU A 231 -6.72 13.90 3.29
C GLU A 231 -6.84 13.38 1.84
N PRO A 232 -7.72 13.97 1.01
CA PRO A 232 -7.86 13.59 -0.39
C PRO A 232 -6.55 13.72 -1.19
N THR A 233 -6.50 13.03 -2.33
CA THR A 233 -5.48 13.23 -3.38
C THR A 233 -6.04 13.88 -4.63
N PHE A 234 -7.37 13.99 -4.74
CA PHE A 234 -8.06 14.73 -5.79
C PHE A 234 -8.92 15.84 -5.17
N PRO A 235 -8.92 17.06 -5.74
CA PRO A 235 -8.26 17.47 -6.97
C PRO A 235 -6.71 17.43 -6.89
N LYS A 236 -6.15 17.88 -5.78
CA LYS A 236 -4.70 17.94 -5.55
C LYS A 236 -4.28 17.02 -4.41
N PHE A 237 -2.98 16.82 -4.26
CA PHE A 237 -2.44 16.20 -3.06
C PHE A 237 -2.49 17.20 -1.89
N TYR A 238 -3.34 16.93 -0.91
CA TYR A 238 -3.41 17.72 0.32
C TYR A 238 -2.30 17.31 1.30
N LYS A 239 -1.94 18.16 2.27
CA LYS A 239 -0.76 17.94 3.13
C LYS A 239 -0.87 16.61 3.91
N GLY A 240 -2.06 16.24 4.36
CA GLY A 240 -2.35 15.03 5.13
C GLY A 240 -2.67 13.80 4.28
N TRP A 241 -2.34 13.76 2.99
CA TRP A 241 -2.69 12.63 2.12
C TRP A 241 -1.95 11.32 2.43
N ALA A 242 -0.80 11.40 3.12
CA ALA A 242 0.01 10.25 3.54
C ALA A 242 0.52 10.44 4.98
N GLU A 243 0.62 9.39 5.78
CA GLU A 243 0.99 9.46 7.19
C GLU A 243 2.07 8.42 7.53
N ARG A 244 3.05 8.81 8.35
CA ARG A 244 4.11 7.91 8.83
C ARG A 244 3.65 7.21 10.09
N ILE A 245 3.59 5.89 10.05
CA ILE A 245 3.16 5.02 11.14
C ILE A 245 4.38 4.29 11.70
N GLU A 246 4.59 4.42 13.00
CA GLU A 246 5.60 3.66 13.75
C GLU A 246 4.91 2.51 14.50
N ILE A 247 5.39 1.30 14.30
CA ILE A 247 4.88 0.08 14.92
C ILE A 247 6.01 -0.54 15.75
N LYS A 248 5.86 -0.50 17.07
CA LYS A 248 6.81 -1.12 18.00
C LYS A 248 6.19 -2.35 18.60
N GLY A 249 6.95 -3.43 18.67
CA GLY A 249 6.51 -4.64 19.35
C GLY A 249 7.58 -5.23 20.24
N LYS A 250 7.15 -5.77 21.37
CA LYS A 250 7.99 -6.47 22.33
C LYS A 250 7.57 -7.92 22.47
N LEU A 251 8.52 -8.84 22.39
CA LEU A 251 8.30 -10.27 22.55
C LEU A 251 7.85 -10.60 23.98
N LYS A 252 6.76 -11.36 24.12
CA LYS A 252 6.29 -11.81 25.43
C LYS A 252 7.11 -13.00 25.94
N PRO A 253 7.21 -13.19 27.27
CA PRO A 253 7.96 -14.30 27.85
C PRO A 253 7.49 -15.70 27.41
N ASN A 254 6.21 -15.84 27.06
CA ASN A 254 5.57 -17.10 26.68
C ASN A 254 5.60 -17.41 25.18
N ALA A 255 6.19 -16.57 24.34
CA ALA A 255 6.22 -16.80 22.89
C ALA A 255 7.22 -17.92 22.52
N PRO A 256 6.81 -19.03 21.87
CA PRO A 256 7.77 -20.04 21.42
C PRO A 256 8.73 -19.48 20.36
N ALA A 257 9.86 -20.15 20.14
CA ALA A 257 10.69 -19.87 18.97
C ALA A 257 9.92 -20.23 17.69
N GLY A 258 10.17 -19.51 16.60
CA GLY A 258 9.49 -19.74 15.32
C GLY A 258 9.25 -18.48 14.50
N ASN A 259 8.50 -18.64 13.40
CA ASN A 259 8.14 -17.56 12.49
C ASN A 259 6.73 -17.06 12.80
N TYR A 260 6.59 -15.74 12.90
CA TYR A 260 5.33 -15.06 13.19
C TYR A 260 4.97 -14.10 12.06
N ALA A 261 3.71 -14.08 11.67
CA ALA A 261 3.14 -13.06 10.79
C ALA A 261 2.30 -12.09 11.62
N ILE A 262 2.87 -10.96 11.97
CA ILE A 262 2.17 -9.91 12.70
C ILE A 262 1.33 -9.11 11.71
N GLY A 263 0.01 -9.27 11.80
CA GLY A 263 -0.95 -8.57 10.96
C GLY A 263 -1.47 -7.31 11.63
N ILE A 264 -1.39 -6.17 10.94
CA ILE A 264 -2.07 -4.94 11.35
C ILE A 264 -3.25 -4.68 10.41
N ASN A 265 -4.42 -4.55 11.02
CA ASN A 265 -5.69 -4.32 10.36
C ASN A 265 -6.12 -2.87 10.45
N VAL A 266 -6.83 -2.42 9.42
CA VAL A 266 -7.57 -1.15 9.45
C VAL A 266 -8.96 -1.41 10.02
N GLU A 267 -9.34 -0.60 10.99
CA GLU A 267 -10.60 -0.67 11.73
C GLU A 267 -11.33 0.68 11.68
N THR A 268 -12.61 0.67 12.03
CA THR A 268 -13.39 1.90 12.15
C THR A 268 -12.84 2.76 13.28
N PRO A 269 -12.70 4.08 13.08
CA PRO A 269 -12.19 4.95 14.12
C PRO A 269 -13.00 4.96 15.42
N PRO A 270 -12.38 5.31 16.56
CA PRO A 270 -13.10 5.58 17.79
C PRO A 270 -14.27 6.52 17.54
N ARG A 271 -15.42 6.22 18.15
CA ARG A 271 -16.68 6.94 17.92
C ARG A 271 -16.52 8.45 18.01
N GLU A 272 -15.78 8.95 19.00
CA GLU A 272 -15.54 10.38 19.21
C GLU A 272 -14.80 11.03 18.02
N LEU A 273 -13.77 10.38 17.48
CA LEU A 273 -13.04 10.87 16.31
C LEU A 273 -13.89 10.80 15.05
N LYS A 274 -14.63 9.70 14.88
CA LYS A 274 -15.54 9.52 13.76
C LYS A 274 -16.62 10.62 13.73
N GLU A 275 -17.34 10.83 14.83
CA GLU A 275 -18.38 11.87 14.93
C GLU A 275 -17.79 13.26 14.67
N LYS A 276 -16.58 13.53 15.17
CA LYS A 276 -15.86 14.77 14.89
C LYS A 276 -15.59 14.95 13.38
N TRP A 277 -14.99 13.96 12.73
CA TRP A 277 -14.63 14.06 11.31
C TRP A 277 -15.85 14.06 10.40
N GLU A 278 -16.90 13.31 10.73
CA GLU A 278 -18.20 13.37 10.06
C GLU A 278 -18.81 14.77 10.14
N PHE A 279 -18.72 15.43 11.30
CA PHE A 279 -19.21 16.80 11.46
C PHE A 279 -18.37 17.81 10.67
N GLU A 280 -17.05 17.72 10.74
CA GLU A 280 -16.11 18.64 10.08
C GLU A 280 -16.16 18.54 8.55
N HIS A 281 -16.23 17.33 8.00
CA HIS A 281 -16.11 17.07 6.56
C HIS A 281 -17.42 16.62 5.89
N LYS A 282 -18.49 16.38 6.67
CA LYS A 282 -19.84 16.05 6.19
C LYS A 282 -19.82 14.86 5.23
N ASN A 283 -20.42 15.01 4.05
CA ASN A 283 -20.50 13.99 3.01
C ASN A 283 -19.17 13.70 2.29
N LEU A 284 -18.07 14.35 2.69
CA LEU A 284 -16.74 14.09 2.17
C LEU A 284 -15.90 13.20 3.11
N TYR A 285 -16.45 12.74 4.23
CA TYR A 285 -15.79 11.79 5.13
C TYR A 285 -16.24 10.35 4.87
N PHE A 286 -15.28 9.41 4.88
CA PHE A 286 -15.52 7.98 4.82
C PHE A 286 -14.61 7.23 5.80
N ASP A 287 -15.12 6.12 6.37
CA ASP A 287 -14.28 5.17 7.09
C ASP A 287 -13.46 4.36 6.08
N ALA A 288 -12.14 4.32 6.26
CA ALA A 288 -11.23 3.62 5.35
C ALA A 288 -11.50 2.12 5.26
N THR A 289 -12.13 1.52 6.28
CA THR A 289 -12.56 0.12 6.30
C THR A 289 -13.48 -0.23 5.13
N SER A 290 -14.27 0.73 4.63
CA SER A 290 -15.14 0.53 3.46
C SER A 290 -14.37 0.34 2.15
N ALA A 291 -13.09 0.76 2.10
CA ALA A 291 -12.26 0.73 0.90
C ALA A 291 -11.46 -0.56 0.75
N ILE A 292 -11.40 -1.38 1.81
CA ILE A 292 -10.44 -2.48 1.89
C ILE A 292 -11.15 -3.80 1.65
N ARG A 293 -10.47 -4.71 0.94
CA ARG A 293 -10.99 -6.05 0.71
C ARG A 293 -11.07 -6.81 2.04
N PRO A 294 -12.03 -7.75 2.18
CA PRO A 294 -12.21 -8.51 3.42
C PRO A 294 -11.03 -9.43 3.81
N GLU A 295 -10.04 -9.60 2.93
CA GLU A 295 -9.03 -10.63 3.04
C GLU A 295 -7.62 -10.05 3.09
N GLY A 296 -6.83 -10.55 4.04
CA GLY A 296 -5.42 -10.16 4.26
C GLY A 296 -5.25 -9.01 5.26
N ASN A 297 -4.05 -8.95 5.86
CA ASN A 297 -3.63 -7.80 6.65
C ASN A 297 -3.15 -6.70 5.70
N GLN A 298 -3.48 -5.44 5.96
CA GLN A 298 -3.03 -4.30 5.14
C GLN A 298 -1.55 -4.00 5.34
N ILE A 299 -1.02 -4.41 6.49
CA ILE A 299 0.40 -4.38 6.82
C ILE A 299 0.75 -5.72 7.45
N GLN A 300 1.84 -6.33 7.01
CA GLN A 300 2.38 -7.57 7.56
C GLN A 300 3.83 -7.38 8.00
N LEU A 301 4.14 -7.75 9.24
CA LEU A 301 5.51 -7.82 9.75
C LEU A 301 5.85 -9.28 10.02
N ASN A 302 6.82 -9.81 9.29
CA ASN A 302 7.30 -11.19 9.43
C ASN A 302 8.45 -11.21 10.44
N ILE A 303 8.23 -11.78 11.61
CA ILE A 303 9.20 -11.81 12.70
C ILE A 303 9.68 -13.25 12.92
N GLN A 304 10.98 -13.48 12.76
CA GLN A 304 11.63 -14.70 13.21
C GLN A 304 12.05 -14.54 14.67
N VAL A 305 11.72 -15.51 15.53
CA VAL A 305 12.14 -15.56 16.94
C VAL A 305 13.07 -16.75 17.15
N ASP A 306 14.31 -16.44 17.52
CA ASP A 306 15.38 -17.39 17.86
C ASP A 306 15.56 -17.56 19.38
#